data_AF-T0SY94-F1
#
_entry.id   AF-T0SY94-F1
#
_cell.length_a   1.000
_cell.length_b   1.000
_cell.length_c   1.000
_cell.angle_alpha   90.00
_cell.angle_beta   90.00
_cell.angle_gamma   90.00
#
_symmetry.space_group_name_H-M   'P 1'
#
loop_
_entity.id
_entity.type
_entity.pdbx_description
1 polymer ?
#
loop_
_entity_poly.entity_id
_entity_poly.type
_entity_poly.pdbx_seq_one_letter_code
_entity_poly.pdbx_strand_id
1 'polypeptide(L)'
;MKSIILLMALTLNTSIFAADFLTRAQNNKILLEIDNICGDTWCEGDFNFNFPELTCDDVTATCTLSVYLFDGYNDTDGDPEYFMGKCEFTGITSYEQMIEQGPRWSHLNQEFYENITDCITELEDEARPVIFPNE
;
A
#
# COMPACT_ATOMS: atom_id res chain seq x y z
N MET A 1 0.66 -35.19 54.83
CA MET A 1 0.90 -33.75 54.60
C MET A 1 1.08 -33.54 53.10
N LYS A 2 0.48 -32.48 52.55
CA LYS A 2 0.19 -32.26 51.12
C LYS A 2 1.45 -31.96 50.31
N SER A 3 1.71 -32.72 49.24
CA SER A 3 2.72 -32.39 48.23
C SER A 3 2.15 -31.31 47.30
N ILE A 4 2.80 -30.15 47.27
CA ILE A 4 2.49 -29.05 46.35
C ILE A 4 3.27 -29.29 45.06
N ILE A 5 2.56 -29.64 43.98
CA ILE A 5 3.11 -29.69 42.63
C ILE A 5 3.12 -28.26 42.09
N LEU A 6 4.31 -27.68 41.92
CA LEU A 6 4.50 -26.36 41.33
C LEU A 6 4.36 -26.49 39.80
N LEU A 7 3.18 -26.16 39.25
CA LEU A 7 2.99 -26.03 37.80
C LEU A 7 3.69 -24.75 37.33
N MET A 8 4.82 -24.91 36.65
CA MET A 8 5.52 -23.84 35.95
C MET A 8 4.74 -23.55 34.65
N ALA A 9 3.90 -22.51 34.68
CA ALA A 9 3.18 -22.04 33.51
C ALA A 9 4.18 -21.40 32.53
N LEU A 10 4.55 -22.15 31.49
CA LEU A 10 5.37 -21.68 30.38
C LEU A 10 4.46 -20.87 29.45
N THR A 11 4.41 -19.55 29.63
CA THR A 11 3.71 -18.65 28.71
C THR A 11 4.53 -18.53 27.41
N LEU A 12 4.15 -19.30 26.41
CA LEU A 12 4.64 -19.17 25.03
C LEU A 12 4.11 -17.84 24.48
N ASN A 13 4.97 -16.83 24.39
CA ASN A 13 4.70 -15.62 23.62
C ASN A 13 4.76 -16.00 22.13
N THR A 14 3.65 -16.43 21.56
CA THR A 14 3.52 -16.53 20.10
C THR A 14 3.41 -15.13 19.54
N SER A 15 4.49 -14.63 18.93
CA SER A 15 4.42 -13.45 18.08
C SER A 15 3.46 -13.77 16.94
N ILE A 16 2.24 -13.21 17.00
CA ILE A 16 1.29 -13.25 15.90
C ILE A 16 1.89 -12.35 14.82
N PHE A 17 2.62 -12.94 13.88
CA PHE A 17 2.85 -12.28 12.60
C PHE A 17 1.49 -12.30 11.91
N ALA A 18 0.92 -11.12 11.64
CA ALA A 18 -0.23 -11.00 10.74
C ALA A 18 0.13 -11.79 9.47
N ALA A 19 -0.68 -12.77 9.10
CA ALA A 19 -0.34 -13.64 8.01
C ALA A 19 -0.70 -12.90 6.72
N ASP A 20 0.29 -12.26 6.10
CA ASP A 20 0.08 -11.72 4.76
C ASP A 20 -0.23 -12.90 3.81
N PHE A 21 -1.41 -12.87 3.19
CA PHE A 21 -1.78 -13.88 2.20
C PHE A 21 -0.97 -13.74 0.91
N LEU A 22 -0.34 -12.57 0.70
CA LEU A 22 0.58 -12.33 -0.39
C LEU A 22 1.95 -12.90 -0.07
N THR A 23 2.48 -13.67 -1.01
CA THR A 23 3.91 -13.94 -1.04
C THR A 23 4.65 -12.65 -1.39
N ARG A 24 5.91 -12.52 -0.96
CA ARG A 24 6.79 -11.40 -1.35
C ARG A 24 6.85 -11.19 -2.86
N ALA A 25 6.83 -12.26 -3.65
CA ALA A 25 6.86 -12.16 -5.11
C ALA A 25 5.57 -11.56 -5.68
N GLN A 26 4.41 -11.92 -5.13
CA GLN A 26 3.11 -11.36 -5.49
C GLN A 26 3.03 -9.88 -5.11
N ASN A 27 3.45 -9.54 -3.89
CA ASN A 27 3.48 -8.16 -3.41
C ASN A 27 4.34 -7.26 -4.32
N ASN A 28 5.59 -7.68 -4.60
CA ASN A 28 6.47 -6.98 -5.52
C ASN A 28 5.87 -6.83 -6.92
N LYS A 29 5.10 -7.83 -7.38
CA LYS A 29 4.47 -7.80 -8.69
C LYS A 29 3.33 -6.78 -8.73
N ILE A 30 2.51 -6.70 -7.69
CA ILE A 30 1.45 -5.69 -7.58
C ILE A 30 2.06 -4.28 -7.59
N LEU A 31 3.07 -4.03 -6.74
CA LEU A 31 3.74 -2.73 -6.70
C LEU A 31 4.35 -2.34 -8.06
N LEU A 32 4.92 -3.30 -8.79
CA LEU A 32 5.43 -3.05 -10.15
C LEU A 32 4.31 -2.67 -11.13
N GLU A 33 3.15 -3.31 -11.08
CA GLU A 33 2.03 -2.95 -11.95
C GLU A 33 1.44 -1.57 -11.59
N ILE A 34 1.40 -1.22 -10.30
CA ILE A 34 1.00 0.12 -9.83
C ILE A 34 1.98 1.17 -10.37
N ASP A 35 3.28 0.92 -10.27
CA ASP A 35 4.34 1.82 -10.76
C ASP A 35 4.25 2.03 -12.29
N ASN A 36 4.04 0.94 -13.05
CA ASN A 36 3.84 1.00 -14.50
C ASN A 36 2.62 1.87 -14.88
N ILE A 37 1.52 1.76 -14.14
CA ILE A 37 0.31 2.55 -14.39
C ILE A 37 0.52 4.01 -14.07
N CYS A 38 1.24 4.32 -12.99
CA CYS A 38 1.48 5.71 -12.61
C CYS A 38 2.17 6.47 -13.74
N GLY A 39 3.20 5.87 -14.36
CA GLY A 39 3.91 6.45 -15.49
C GLY A 39 3.04 6.77 -16.71
N ASP A 40 1.88 6.11 -16.85
CA ASP A 40 0.96 6.27 -17.99
C ASP A 40 -0.25 7.17 -17.67
N THR A 41 -0.55 7.42 -16.39
CA THR A 41 -1.81 8.06 -15.97
C THR A 41 -1.63 9.04 -14.81
N TRP A 42 -1.46 8.55 -13.59
CA TRP A 42 -1.48 9.40 -12.39
C TRP A 42 -0.27 10.33 -12.30
N CYS A 43 0.93 9.84 -12.62
CA CYS A 43 2.18 10.60 -12.52
C CYS A 43 2.37 11.65 -13.63
N GLU A 44 1.39 11.87 -14.51
CA GLU A 44 1.43 12.96 -15.51
C GLU A 44 0.88 14.29 -14.98
N GLY A 45 0.33 14.30 -13.76
CA GLY A 45 -0.29 15.48 -13.12
C GLY A 45 0.68 16.40 -12.39
N ASP A 46 0.15 17.17 -11.44
CA ASP A 46 0.90 18.13 -10.62
C ASP A 46 1.84 17.44 -9.61
N PHE A 47 1.60 16.15 -9.33
CA PHE A 47 2.37 15.37 -8.37
C PHE A 47 3.10 14.22 -9.05
N ASN A 48 4.24 13.87 -8.46
CA ASN A 48 4.88 12.57 -8.64
C ASN A 48 4.54 11.68 -7.45
N PHE A 49 4.55 10.37 -7.71
CA PHE A 49 4.13 9.37 -6.74
C PHE A 49 5.22 8.33 -6.52
N ASN A 50 5.28 7.79 -5.31
CA ASN A 50 6.06 6.60 -4.99
C ASN A 50 5.24 5.66 -4.10
N PHE A 51 5.27 4.37 -4.41
CA PHE A 51 4.48 3.32 -3.78
C PHE A 51 5.41 2.36 -3.03
N PRO A 52 5.93 2.73 -1.84
CA PRO A 52 6.98 1.98 -1.16
C PRO A 52 6.54 0.60 -0.65
N GLU A 53 5.27 0.45 -0.28
CA GLU A 53 4.81 -0.71 0.47
C GLU A 53 3.32 -0.95 0.28
N LEU A 54 2.98 -2.22 0.03
CA LEU A 54 1.65 -2.77 0.16
C LEU A 54 1.70 -3.79 1.30
N THR A 55 0.76 -3.73 2.24
CA THR A 55 0.66 -4.74 3.33
C THR A 55 -0.77 -5.23 3.39
N CYS A 56 -0.98 -6.54 3.49
CA CYS A 56 -2.30 -7.13 3.64
C CYS A 56 -2.44 -7.87 4.98
N ASP A 57 -3.59 -7.67 5.63
CA ASP A 57 -4.02 -8.38 6.83
C ASP A 57 -5.13 -9.38 6.43
N ASP A 58 -4.85 -10.67 6.59
CA ASP A 58 -5.77 -11.76 6.27
C ASP A 58 -6.94 -11.89 7.25
N VAL A 59 -6.78 -11.42 8.49
CA VAL A 59 -7.81 -11.46 9.52
C VAL A 59 -8.87 -10.40 9.25
N THR A 60 -8.46 -9.19 8.89
CA THR A 60 -9.39 -8.09 8.57
C THR A 60 -9.73 -8.01 7.08
N ALA A 61 -9.09 -8.85 6.24
CA ALA A 61 -9.19 -8.78 4.79
C ALA A 61 -8.96 -7.34 4.27
N THR A 62 -7.95 -6.68 4.82
CA THR A 62 -7.64 -5.27 4.51
C THR A 62 -6.22 -5.17 3.98
N CYS A 63 -6.05 -4.46 2.87
CA CYS A 63 -4.73 -4.13 2.33
C CYS A 63 -4.51 -2.63 2.39
N THR A 64 -3.33 -2.23 2.84
CA THR A 64 -2.91 -0.83 2.94
C THR A 64 -1.76 -0.59 1.98
N LEU A 65 -1.96 0.31 1.03
CA LEU A 65 -0.91 0.83 0.15
C LEU A 65 -0.42 2.16 0.71
N SER A 66 0.86 2.24 1.05
CA SER A 66 1.50 3.51 1.41
C SER A 66 1.85 4.27 0.14
N VAL A 67 1.61 5.59 0.15
CA VAL A 67 1.84 6.47 -1.00
C VAL A 67 2.61 7.70 -0.55
N TYR A 68 3.67 8.06 -1.29
CA TYR A 68 4.31 9.36 -1.18
C TYR A 68 3.95 10.21 -2.39
N LEU A 69 3.54 11.45 -2.14
CA LEU A 69 3.29 12.48 -3.15
C LEU A 69 4.33 13.60 -3.00
N PHE A 70 4.84 14.11 -4.11
CA PHE A 70 5.81 15.22 -4.13
C PHE A 70 5.76 16.00 -5.43
N ASP A 71 6.19 17.26 -5.39
CA ASP A 71 6.31 18.09 -6.59
C ASP A 71 7.44 17.59 -7.51
N GLY A 72 7.14 17.47 -8.80
CA GLY A 72 8.09 17.10 -9.86
C GLY A 72 9.03 18.21 -10.29
N TYR A 73 8.66 19.47 -10.04
CA TYR A 73 9.43 20.65 -10.41
C TYR A 73 10.29 21.13 -9.23
N ASN A 74 11.23 20.30 -8.79
CA ASN A 74 12.28 20.77 -7.88
C ASN A 74 13.32 21.62 -8.64
N ASP A 75 12.93 22.83 -9.02
CA ASP A 75 13.81 23.86 -9.60
C ASP A 75 14.27 24.88 -8.52
N THR A 76 13.99 24.60 -7.24
CA THR A 76 14.45 25.41 -6.11
C THR A 76 15.37 24.60 -5.20
N ASP A 77 16.47 25.22 -4.74
CA ASP A 77 17.52 24.67 -3.85
C ASP A 77 17.01 24.30 -2.43
N GLY A 78 15.78 23.77 -2.31
CA GLY A 78 15.13 23.36 -1.06
C GLY A 78 14.98 21.84 -0.94
N ASP A 79 14.74 21.36 0.29
CA ASP A 79 14.31 19.98 0.50
C ASP A 79 12.91 19.81 -0.13
N PRO A 80 12.69 18.81 -0.99
CA PRO A 80 11.37 18.55 -1.56
C PRO A 80 10.31 18.36 -0.48
N GLU A 81 9.17 19.03 -0.63
CA GLU A 81 8.01 18.80 0.23
C GLU A 81 7.33 17.50 -0.19
N TYR A 82 7.13 16.61 0.80
CA TYR A 82 6.49 15.32 0.61
C TYR A 82 5.22 15.25 1.45
N PHE A 83 4.17 14.68 0.86
CA PHE A 83 3.00 14.23 1.58
C PHE A 83 2.99 12.69 1.63
N MET A 84 2.69 12.13 2.80
CA MET A 84 2.58 10.68 2.99
C MET A 84 1.12 10.33 3.24
N GLY A 85 0.54 9.61 2.29
CA GLY A 85 -0.82 9.10 2.32
C GLY A 85 -0.88 7.59 2.45
N LYS A 86 -2.09 7.07 2.65
CA LYS A 86 -2.38 5.63 2.66
C LYS A 86 -3.71 5.38 1.98
N CYS A 87 -3.75 4.36 1.14
CA CYS A 87 -4.99 3.80 0.59
C CYS A 87 -5.33 2.50 1.34
N GLU A 88 -6.55 2.39 1.86
CA GLU A 88 -7.04 1.18 2.51
C GLU A 88 -8.10 0.50 1.65
N PHE A 89 -7.89 -0.79 1.36
CA PHE A 89 -8.78 -1.61 0.54
C PHE A 89 -9.32 -2.76 1.36
N THR A 90 -10.63 -2.77 1.59
CA THR A 90 -11.31 -3.81 2.39
C THR A 90 -11.87 -4.92 1.51
N GLY A 91 -11.99 -6.14 2.05
CA GLY A 91 -12.56 -7.29 1.34
C GLY A 91 -11.59 -7.97 0.36
N ILE A 92 -10.30 -7.61 0.38
CA ILE A 92 -9.29 -8.28 -0.41
C ILE A 92 -8.69 -9.44 0.37
N THR A 93 -8.81 -10.63 -0.22
CA THR A 93 -8.45 -11.91 0.41
C THR A 93 -7.54 -12.77 -0.47
N SER A 94 -7.32 -12.37 -1.74
CA SER A 94 -6.46 -13.11 -2.65
C SER A 94 -5.76 -12.19 -3.67
N TYR A 95 -4.65 -12.70 -4.21
CA TYR A 95 -3.84 -12.03 -5.21
C TYR A 95 -4.61 -11.77 -6.52
N GLU A 96 -5.49 -12.68 -6.89
CA GLU A 96 -6.29 -12.63 -8.12
C GLU A 96 -7.34 -11.51 -8.11
N GLN A 97 -7.70 -10.99 -6.93
CA GLN A 97 -8.55 -9.80 -6.81
C GLN A 97 -7.78 -8.51 -7.13
N MET A 98 -6.46 -8.53 -7.10
CA MET A 98 -5.61 -7.38 -7.40
C MET A 98 -4.99 -7.44 -8.80
N ILE A 99 -4.74 -8.64 -9.31
CA ILE A 99 -4.06 -8.87 -10.59
C ILE A 99 -4.88 -9.77 -11.49
N GLU A 100 -5.14 -9.29 -12.70
CA GLU A 100 -5.63 -10.12 -13.80
C GLU A 100 -4.46 -10.75 -14.56
N GLN A 101 -4.46 -12.09 -14.63
CA GLN A 101 -3.46 -12.82 -15.40
C GLN A 101 -3.94 -13.05 -16.83
N GLY A 102 -3.21 -12.50 -17.80
CA GLY A 102 -3.35 -12.79 -19.22
C GLY A 102 -2.34 -13.85 -19.72
N PRO A 103 -2.48 -14.30 -20.99
CA PRO A 103 -1.61 -15.34 -21.56
C PRO A 103 -0.12 -14.97 -21.67
N ARG A 104 0.22 -13.68 -21.62
CA ARG A 104 1.59 -13.15 -21.78
C ARG A 104 1.93 -11.98 -20.87
N TRP A 105 0.92 -11.37 -20.26
CA TRP A 105 1.03 -10.16 -19.45
C TRP A 105 0.08 -10.28 -18.28
N SER A 106 0.40 -9.57 -17.22
CA SER A 106 -0.49 -9.35 -16.08
C SER A 106 -0.71 -7.86 -15.97
N HIS A 107 -1.88 -7.45 -15.53
CA HIS A 107 -2.22 -6.05 -15.24
C HIS A 107 -3.05 -6.01 -13.97
N LEU A 108 -3.22 -4.83 -13.39
CA LEU A 108 -4.12 -4.68 -12.25
C LEU A 108 -5.52 -5.11 -12.65
N ASN A 109 -6.20 -5.84 -11.78
CA ASN A 109 -7.62 -6.06 -11.91
C ASN A 109 -8.35 -4.71 -12.00
N GLN A 110 -9.36 -4.62 -12.86
CA GLN A 110 -10.04 -3.34 -13.13
C GLN A 110 -10.62 -2.70 -11.85
N GLU A 111 -11.27 -3.48 -10.99
CA GLU A 111 -11.87 -2.97 -9.74
C GLU A 111 -10.78 -2.46 -8.78
N PHE A 112 -9.66 -3.18 -8.69
CA PHE A 112 -8.54 -2.75 -7.86
C PHE A 112 -7.86 -1.48 -8.41
N TYR A 113 -7.72 -1.36 -9.73
CA TYR A 113 -7.24 -0.15 -10.39
C TYR A 113 -8.13 1.07 -10.12
N GLU A 114 -9.46 0.90 -10.24
CA GLU A 114 -10.42 1.97 -9.96
C GLU A 114 -10.33 2.41 -8.49
N ASN A 115 -10.26 1.47 -7.55
CA ASN A 115 -10.09 1.78 -6.12
C ASN A 115 -8.79 2.55 -5.82
N ILE A 116 -7.67 2.18 -6.46
CA ILE A 116 -6.42 2.94 -6.30
C ILE A 116 -6.58 4.34 -6.90
N THR A 117 -7.19 4.45 -8.07
CA THR A 117 -7.42 5.75 -8.73
C THR A 117 -8.22 6.68 -7.84
N ASP A 118 -9.34 6.21 -7.28
CA ASP A 118 -10.18 7.00 -6.38
C ASP A 118 -9.39 7.47 -5.16
N CYS A 119 -8.63 6.57 -4.52
CA CYS A 119 -7.78 6.95 -3.40
C CYS A 119 -6.71 7.98 -3.79
N ILE A 120 -6.04 7.80 -4.93
CA ILE A 120 -5.00 8.73 -5.37
C ILE A 120 -5.58 10.13 -5.58
N THR A 121 -6.75 10.24 -6.22
CA THR A 121 -7.45 11.53 -6.37
C THR A 121 -7.75 12.18 -5.03
N GLU A 122 -8.19 11.43 -4.02
CA GLU A 122 -8.40 11.96 -2.67
C GLU A 122 -7.09 12.44 -2.02
N LEU A 123 -6.01 11.66 -2.16
CA LEU A 123 -4.70 12.03 -1.62
C LEU A 123 -4.10 13.27 -2.30
N GLU A 124 -4.34 13.48 -3.59
CA GLU A 124 -3.93 14.69 -4.31
C GLU A 124 -4.62 15.94 -3.75
N ASP A 125 -5.92 15.87 -3.50
CA ASP A 125 -6.69 16.97 -2.90
C ASP A 125 -6.21 17.30 -1.48
N GLU A 126 -5.84 16.28 -0.70
CA GLU A 126 -5.27 16.44 0.65
C GLU A 126 -3.83 16.98 0.62
N ALA A 127 -3.02 16.53 -0.34
CA ALA A 127 -1.62 16.90 -0.45
C ALA A 127 -1.41 18.32 -0.97
N ARG A 128 -2.31 18.81 -1.86
CA ARG A 128 -2.19 20.14 -2.49
C ARG A 128 -1.98 21.30 -1.51
N PRO A 129 -2.78 21.51 -0.45
CA PRO A 129 -2.53 22.60 0.50
C PRO A 129 -1.26 22.41 1.35
N VAL A 130 -0.71 21.20 1.40
CA VAL A 130 0.53 20.89 2.12
C VAL A 130 1.74 21.22 1.27
N ILE A 131 1.76 20.78 0.02
CA ILE A 131 2.89 20.91 -0.92
C ILE A 131 2.86 22.26 -1.66
N PHE A 132 1.68 22.82 -1.90
CA PHE A 132 1.49 24.10 -2.58
C PHE A 132 0.70 25.10 -1.69
N PRO A 133 1.22 25.49 -0.51
CA PRO A 133 0.46 26.27 0.47
C PRO A 133 0.13 27.71 0.04
N ASN A 134 0.69 28.18 -1.09
CA ASN A 134 0.53 29.54 -1.60
C ASN A 134 -0.21 29.61 -2.95
N GLU A 135 -0.68 28.48 -3.48
CA GLU A 135 -1.57 28.40 -4.66
C GLU A 135 -3.03 28.34 -4.23
#